data_AF-A0A418QD59-F1
#
_entry.id   AF-A0A418QD59-F1
#
_cell.length_a   1.000
_cell.length_b   1.000
_cell.length_c   1.000
_cell.angle_alpha   90.00
_cell.angle_beta   90.00
_cell.angle_gamma   90.00
#
_symmetry.space_group_name_H-M   'P 1'
#
loop_
_entity.id
_entity.type
_entity.pdbx_description
1 polymer ?
#
loop_
_entity_poly.entity_id
_entity_poly.type
_entity_poly.pdbx_seq_one_letter_code
_entity_poly.pdbx_strand_id
1 'polypeptide(L)'
;MTQPAPQQFKSAQSGRLVVPGWMNLVPGKADGVEIQLDVAAADLNRAQASLLIEYWATPDDLTLQSVLPVRAFSAASEGWCAFVPPQGRVLVRAIDPQPNPPVLASHWINVDPATPAGTTVNVAVQFPTAPSAIQTLLNQ
;
A
#
# COMPACT_ATOMS: atom_id res chain seq x y z
N MET A 1 -29.83 -2.90 17.30
CA MET A 1 -29.59 -2.59 15.87
C MET A 1 -28.16 -3.00 15.56
N THR A 2 -27.97 -4.06 14.78
CA THR A 2 -26.64 -4.47 14.29
C THR A 2 -26.30 -3.56 13.12
N GLN A 3 -25.31 -2.68 13.31
CA GLN A 3 -24.78 -1.84 12.25
C GLN A 3 -24.32 -2.75 11.09
N PRO A 4 -24.71 -2.48 9.82
CA PRO A 4 -24.20 -3.27 8.71
C PRO A 4 -22.67 -3.22 8.73
N ALA A 5 -22.03 -4.36 8.55
CA ALA A 5 -20.57 -4.41 8.42
C ALA A 5 -20.14 -3.42 7.31
N PRO A 6 -19.03 -2.68 7.50
CA PRO A 6 -18.55 -1.75 6.48
C PRO A 6 -18.45 -2.48 5.14
N GLN A 7 -19.16 -1.98 4.13
CA GLN A 7 -19.12 -2.57 2.81
C GLN A 7 -17.73 -2.37 2.24
N GLN A 8 -17.00 -3.47 2.06
CA GLN A 8 -15.67 -3.44 1.48
C GLN A 8 -15.78 -3.46 -0.05
N PHE A 9 -15.30 -2.41 -0.69
CA PHE A 9 -15.31 -2.31 -2.15
C PHE A 9 -14.23 -3.20 -2.78
N LYS A 10 -14.52 -3.69 -3.98
CA LYS A 10 -13.58 -4.45 -4.82
C LYS A 10 -13.35 -3.73 -6.13
N SER A 11 -12.11 -3.77 -6.60
CA SER A 11 -11.79 -3.37 -7.96
C SER A 11 -12.47 -4.30 -8.95
N ALA A 12 -13.21 -3.74 -9.91
CA ALA A 12 -13.82 -4.51 -10.99
C ALA A 12 -12.77 -5.08 -11.96
N GLN A 13 -11.57 -4.49 -11.98
CA GLN A 13 -10.49 -4.88 -12.89
C GLN A 13 -9.61 -5.99 -12.30
N SER A 14 -9.22 -5.87 -11.03
CA SER A 14 -8.30 -6.82 -10.39
C SER A 14 -8.94 -7.75 -9.38
N GLY A 15 -10.16 -7.47 -8.93
CA GLY A 15 -10.82 -8.19 -7.84
C GLY A 15 -10.26 -7.89 -6.44
N ARG A 16 -9.20 -7.06 -6.35
CA ARG A 16 -8.56 -6.62 -5.09
C ARG A 16 -9.51 -5.80 -4.24
N LEU A 17 -9.30 -5.84 -2.93
CA LEU A 17 -10.03 -5.00 -1.98
C LEU A 17 -9.51 -3.56 -2.09
N VAL A 18 -10.43 -2.60 -2.18
CA VAL A 18 -10.07 -1.18 -2.21
C VAL A 18 -9.77 -0.71 -0.80
N VAL A 19 -8.64 -0.03 -0.61
CA VAL A 19 -8.31 0.59 0.67
C VAL A 19 -9.40 1.60 1.03
N PRO A 20 -9.97 1.57 2.25
CA PRO A 20 -11.04 2.48 2.62
C PRO A 20 -10.65 3.95 2.42
N GLY A 21 -11.53 4.71 1.77
CA GLY A 21 -11.30 6.14 1.47
C GLY A 21 -10.51 6.41 0.18
N TRP A 22 -9.99 5.39 -0.51
CA TRP A 22 -9.21 5.54 -1.75
C TRP A 22 -10.08 5.57 -3.02
N MET A 23 -11.17 6.33 -2.97
CA MET A 23 -12.06 6.58 -4.10
C MET A 23 -12.55 8.02 -4.04
N ASN A 24 -12.65 8.65 -5.21
CA ASN A 24 -12.97 10.04 -5.47
C ASN A 24 -12.06 11.01 -4.71
N LEU A 25 -10.74 10.84 -4.86
CA LEU A 25 -9.74 11.55 -4.04
C LEU A 25 -9.71 13.06 -4.26
N VAL A 26 -9.98 13.50 -5.49
CA VAL A 26 -9.94 14.91 -5.88
C VAL A 26 -11.29 15.31 -6.45
N PRO A 27 -11.97 16.34 -5.91
CA PRO A 27 -13.26 16.79 -6.42
C PRO A 27 -13.21 17.09 -7.93
N GLY A 28 -14.16 16.53 -8.67
CA GLY A 28 -14.28 16.74 -10.12
C GLY A 28 -13.23 16.00 -10.97
N LYS A 29 -12.40 15.14 -10.37
CA LYS A 29 -11.45 14.28 -11.08
C LYS A 29 -11.80 12.82 -10.82
N ALA A 30 -11.92 12.05 -11.91
CA ALA A 30 -12.12 10.61 -11.79
C ALA A 30 -10.79 9.92 -11.42
N ASP A 31 -10.86 8.91 -10.57
CA ASP A 31 -9.71 8.05 -10.32
C ASP A 31 -9.54 7.10 -11.50
N GLY A 32 -8.43 7.26 -12.21
CA GLY A 32 -8.16 6.54 -13.45
C GLY A 32 -7.04 5.53 -13.36
N VAL A 33 -6.29 5.51 -12.25
CA VAL A 33 -5.12 4.65 -12.07
C VAL A 33 -5.33 3.76 -10.86
N GLU A 34 -5.13 2.46 -11.03
CA GLU A 34 -5.14 1.48 -9.95
C GLU A 34 -3.71 1.20 -9.48
N ILE A 35 -3.44 1.46 -8.21
CA ILE A 35 -2.19 1.07 -7.54
C ILE A 35 -2.46 -0.22 -6.77
N GLN A 36 -1.94 -1.34 -7.27
CA GLN A 36 -2.03 -2.63 -6.61
C GLN A 36 -0.89 -2.78 -5.61
N LEU A 37 -1.22 -3.24 -4.42
CA LEU A 37 -0.31 -3.36 -3.29
C LEU A 37 -0.19 -4.83 -2.91
N ASP A 38 1.02 -5.34 -2.93
CA ASP A 38 1.37 -6.69 -2.55
C ASP A 38 2.49 -6.71 -1.52
N VAL A 39 2.39 -7.66 -0.59
CA VAL A 39 3.45 -8.00 0.35
C VAL A 39 3.90 -9.43 0.01
N ALA A 40 5.21 -9.66 -0.01
CA ALA A 40 5.73 -10.99 -0.31
C ALA A 40 5.15 -12.06 0.63
N ALA A 41 4.93 -13.26 0.09
CA ALA A 41 4.32 -14.36 0.83
C ALA A 41 5.07 -14.73 2.13
N ALA A 42 6.41 -14.66 2.10
CA ALA A 42 7.26 -14.90 3.27
C ALA A 42 7.03 -13.90 4.41
N ASP A 43 6.46 -12.74 4.09
CA ASP A 43 6.33 -11.60 4.97
C ASP A 43 4.93 -11.49 5.58
N LEU A 44 3.94 -12.25 5.11
CA LEU A 44 2.53 -12.15 5.52
C LEU A 44 2.29 -12.42 7.01
N ASN A 45 3.24 -13.04 7.70
CA ASN A 45 3.18 -13.33 9.12
C ASN A 45 3.87 -12.28 10.00
N ARG A 46 4.39 -11.19 9.43
CA ARG A 46 5.00 -10.11 10.22
C ARG A 46 3.97 -9.41 11.09
N ALA A 47 4.21 -9.40 12.40
CA ALA A 47 3.28 -8.84 13.39
C ALA A 47 3.29 -7.31 13.46
N GLN A 48 4.46 -6.69 13.26
CA GLN A 48 4.67 -5.25 13.46
C GLN A 48 4.81 -4.45 12.17
N ALA A 49 4.87 -5.14 11.03
CA ALA A 49 5.08 -4.50 9.74
C ALA A 49 3.78 -3.88 9.20
N SER A 50 3.92 -2.76 8.51
CA SER A 50 2.81 -2.07 7.83
C SER A 50 3.28 -1.35 6.57
N LEU A 51 2.33 -1.10 5.68
CA LEU A 51 2.48 -0.16 4.59
C LEU A 51 1.77 1.14 4.95
N LEU A 52 2.49 2.24 4.88
CA LEU A 52 1.93 3.58 4.86
C LEU A 52 1.77 4.01 3.40
N ILE A 53 0.55 4.32 2.99
CA ILE A 53 0.26 4.80 1.64
C ILE A 53 -0.26 6.22 1.76
N GLU A 54 0.30 7.12 0.95
CA GLU A 54 -0.05 8.53 0.95
C GLU A 54 -0.32 8.99 -0.47
N TYR A 55 -1.38 9.76 -0.64
CA TYR A 55 -1.67 10.46 -1.88
C TYR A 55 -1.44 11.95 -1.71
N TRP A 56 -0.66 12.50 -2.62
CA TRP A 56 -0.34 13.92 -2.71
C TRP A 56 -0.91 14.47 -4.01
N ALA A 57 -2.02 15.21 -3.95
CA ALA A 57 -2.62 15.79 -5.15
C ALA A 57 -1.73 16.88 -5.78
N THR A 58 -0.97 17.58 -4.93
CA THR A 58 0.07 18.55 -5.31
C THR A 58 1.31 18.34 -4.44
N PRO A 59 2.48 18.94 -4.76
CA PRO A 59 3.66 18.83 -3.91
C PRO A 59 3.47 19.29 -2.46
N ASP A 60 2.50 20.16 -2.19
CA ASP A 60 2.26 20.78 -0.88
C ASP A 60 0.98 20.27 -0.20
N ASP A 61 0.25 19.35 -0.82
CA ASP A 61 -1.03 18.83 -0.32
C ASP A 61 -1.00 17.31 -0.12
N LEU A 62 -0.83 16.88 1.13
CA LEU A 62 -1.07 15.50 1.55
C LEU A 62 -2.59 15.30 1.71
N THR A 63 -3.23 14.90 0.62
CA THR A 63 -4.70 14.80 0.54
C THR A 63 -5.25 13.61 1.32
N LEU A 64 -4.57 12.47 1.28
CA LEU A 64 -5.00 11.25 1.98
C LEU A 64 -3.81 10.43 2.45
N GLN A 65 -3.96 9.80 3.62
CA GLN A 65 -3.02 8.84 4.15
C GLN A 65 -3.77 7.62 4.69
N SER A 66 -3.20 6.44 4.54
CA SER A 66 -3.72 5.19 5.10
C SER A 66 -2.60 4.27 5.53
N VAL A 67 -2.86 3.49 6.59
CA VAL A 67 -1.95 2.48 7.10
C VAL A 67 -2.59 1.11 6.90
N LEU A 68 -1.91 0.25 6.14
CA LEU A 68 -2.27 -1.16 6.00
C LEU A 68 -1.29 -2.02 6.81
N PRO A 69 -1.70 -2.59 7.95
CA PRO A 69 -0.86 -3.55 8.64
C PRO A 69 -0.73 -4.84 7.80
N VAL A 70 0.41 -5.53 7.87
CA VAL A 70 0.65 -6.74 7.07
C VAL A 70 -0.44 -7.81 7.27
N ARG A 71 -1.02 -7.92 8.47
CA ARG A 71 -2.16 -8.81 8.73
C ARG A 71 -3.36 -8.58 7.79
N ALA A 72 -3.54 -7.38 7.26
CA ALA A 72 -4.60 -7.09 6.30
C ALA A 72 -4.40 -7.85 4.98
N PHE A 73 -3.14 -8.08 4.58
CA PHE A 73 -2.80 -8.88 3.39
C PHE A 73 -2.96 -10.38 3.67
N SER A 74 -2.67 -10.83 4.90
CA SER A 74 -2.94 -12.22 5.29
C SER A 74 -4.44 -12.56 5.31
N ALA A 75 -5.28 -11.58 5.64
CA ALA A 75 -6.74 -11.73 5.70
C ALA A 75 -7.44 -11.58 4.33
N ALA A 76 -6.74 -11.07 3.32
CA ALA A 76 -7.28 -10.75 2.00
C ALA A 76 -6.38 -11.37 0.91
N SER A 77 -6.67 -12.61 0.55
CA SER A 77 -5.89 -13.36 -0.45
C SER A 77 -5.85 -12.70 -1.84
N GLU A 78 -6.89 -11.94 -2.18
CA GLU A 78 -6.98 -11.16 -3.40
C GLU A 78 -6.03 -9.96 -3.42
N GLY A 79 -5.54 -9.51 -2.25
CA GLY A 79 -4.70 -8.34 -2.08
C GLY A 79 -5.48 -7.02 -2.03
N TRP A 80 -4.73 -5.91 -2.00
CA TRP A 80 -5.28 -4.57 -1.82
C TRP A 80 -4.94 -3.65 -2.99
N CYS A 81 -5.79 -2.66 -3.25
CA CYS A 81 -5.51 -1.60 -4.20
C CYS A 81 -6.02 -0.23 -3.76
N ALA A 82 -5.42 0.80 -4.33
CA ALA A 82 -5.82 2.19 -4.19
C ALA A 82 -6.14 2.75 -5.58
N PHE A 83 -7.22 3.51 -5.71
CA PHE A 83 -7.51 4.25 -6.92
C PHE A 83 -7.06 5.70 -6.76
N VAL A 84 -6.35 6.22 -7.76
CA VAL A 84 -5.88 7.60 -7.78
C VAL A 84 -6.22 8.28 -9.10
N PRO A 85 -6.42 9.61 -9.11
CA PRO A 85 -6.51 10.39 -10.33
C PRO A 85 -5.22 10.27 -11.16
N PRO A 86 -5.28 10.47 -12.49
CA PRO A 86 -4.09 10.63 -13.32
C PRO A 86 -3.44 11.99 -13.05
N GLN A 87 -2.96 12.22 -11.83
CA GLN A 87 -2.22 13.41 -11.39
C GLN A 87 -1.71 13.20 -9.96
N GLY A 88 -0.68 13.96 -9.61
CA GLY A 88 -0.12 13.95 -8.26
C GLY A 88 0.88 12.81 -8.06
N ARG A 89 1.03 12.38 -6.81
CA ARG A 89 2.04 11.40 -6.41
C ARG A 89 1.49 10.46 -5.35
N VAL A 90 1.93 9.21 -5.40
CA VAL A 90 1.69 8.22 -4.35
C VAL A 90 3.01 7.89 -3.67
N LEU A 91 3.07 7.96 -2.35
CA LEU A 91 4.19 7.46 -1.56
C LEU A 91 3.76 6.17 -0.87
N VAL A 92 4.49 5.10 -1.15
CA VAL A 92 4.35 3.83 -0.42
C VAL A 92 5.56 3.69 0.48
N ARG A 93 5.34 3.58 1.79
CA ARG A 93 6.40 3.31 2.77
C ARG A 93 6.19 1.98 3.46
N ALA A 94 7.21 1.13 3.42
CA ALA A 94 7.27 -0.07 4.22
C ALA A 94 7.89 0.29 5.58
N ILE A 95 7.16 -0.02 6.65
CA ILE A 95 7.56 0.28 8.04
C ILE A 95 7.57 -1.03 8.80
N ASP A 96 8.71 -1.40 9.39
CA ASP A 96 8.80 -2.50 10.34
C ASP A 96 9.72 -2.09 11.51
N PRO A 97 9.18 -1.89 12.73
CA PRO A 97 9.95 -1.43 13.87
C PRO A 97 10.76 -2.55 14.55
N GLN A 98 10.54 -3.83 14.20
CA GLN A 98 11.08 -4.97 14.96
C GLN A 98 12.26 -5.76 14.39
N PRO A 99 12.71 -5.67 13.12
CA PRO A 99 14.13 -5.87 12.91
C PRO A 99 14.88 -4.74 13.62
N ASN A 100 16.04 -5.06 14.17
CA ASN A 100 17.00 -4.05 14.63
C ASN A 100 18.21 -4.11 13.68
N PRO A 101 18.49 -3.06 12.89
CA PRO A 101 17.82 -1.76 12.87
C PRO A 101 16.39 -1.79 12.27
N PRO A 102 15.49 -0.86 12.68
CA PRO A 102 14.16 -0.73 12.09
C PRO A 102 14.22 -0.53 10.58
N VAL A 103 13.24 -1.08 9.87
CA VAL A 103 13.10 -0.91 8.43
C VAL A 103 12.14 0.24 8.15
N LEU A 104 12.65 1.21 7.38
CA LEU A 104 11.87 2.26 6.75
C LEU A 104 12.33 2.39 5.30
N ALA A 105 11.53 1.88 4.37
CA ALA A 105 11.77 2.02 2.94
C ALA A 105 10.62 2.82 2.32
N SER A 106 10.93 3.70 1.37
CA SER A 106 9.94 4.59 0.77
C SER A 106 10.10 4.61 -0.74
N HIS A 107 8.99 4.56 -1.48
CA HIS A 107 8.98 4.63 -2.92
C HIS A 107 7.90 5.60 -3.41
N TRP A 108 8.32 6.55 -4.25
CA TRP A 108 7.43 7.50 -4.90
C TRP A 108 6.99 7.00 -6.26
N ILE A 109 5.69 7.10 -6.52
CA ILE A 109 5.08 6.86 -7.82
C ILE A 109 4.52 8.21 -8.26
N ASN A 110 5.15 8.80 -9.27
CA ASN A 110 4.64 10.02 -9.90
C ASN A 110 3.61 9.63 -10.95
N VAL A 111 2.42 10.21 -10.88
CA VAL A 111 1.35 9.92 -11.85
C VAL A 111 1.27 11.07 -12.84
N ASP A 112 1.69 10.80 -14.08
CA ASP A 112 1.65 11.80 -15.16
C ASP A 112 0.19 12.11 -15.53
N PRO A 113 -0.19 13.39 -15.71
CA PRO A 113 -1.49 13.78 -16.26
C PRO A 113 -1.90 13.12 -17.58
N ALA A 114 -0.94 12.69 -18.39
CA ALA A 114 -1.16 11.94 -19.62
C ALA A 114 -1.33 10.43 -19.42
N THR A 115 -1.26 9.93 -18.17
CA THR A 115 -1.44 8.51 -17.86
C THR A 115 -2.84 8.07 -18.31
N PRO A 116 -2.96 7.05 -19.18
CA PRO A 116 -4.26 6.58 -19.65
C PRO A 116 -5.13 6.06 -18.48
N ALA A 117 -6.44 6.34 -18.53
CA ALA A 117 -7.38 5.76 -17.59
C ALA A 117 -7.42 4.22 -17.74
N GLY A 118 -7.58 3.52 -16.62
CA GLY A 118 -7.46 2.06 -16.52
C GLY A 118 -6.03 1.54 -16.37
N THR A 119 -5.03 2.44 -16.27
CA THR A 119 -3.64 2.03 -16.00
C THR A 119 -3.53 1.38 -14.64
N THR A 120 -2.76 0.29 -14.58
CA THR A 120 -2.45 -0.44 -13.35
C THR A 120 -0.96 -0.33 -13.03
N VAL A 121 -0.63 -0.01 -11.79
CA VAL A 121 0.73 -0.01 -11.24
C VAL A 121 0.81 -1.07 -10.15
N ASN A 122 1.74 -2.01 -10.28
CA ASN A 122 1.94 -3.07 -9.29
C ASN A 122 3.11 -2.73 -8.37
N VAL A 123 2.84 -2.67 -7.06
CA VAL A 123 3.84 -2.40 -6.02
C VAL A 123 4.02 -3.66 -5.18
N ALA A 124 5.19 -4.28 -5.30
CA ALA A 124 5.57 -5.42 -4.48
C ALA A 124 6.51 -4.98 -3.36
N VAL A 125 6.12 -5.24 -2.11
CA VAL A 125 6.93 -4.94 -0.94
C VAL A 125 7.54 -6.22 -0.37
N GLN A 126 8.84 -6.18 -0.15
CA GLN A 126 9.62 -7.25 0.47
C GLN A 126 10.43 -6.61 1.58
N PHE A 127 10.30 -7.09 2.83
CA PHE A 127 11.18 -6.59 3.89
C PHE A 127 12.35 -7.55 4.08
N PRO A 128 13.54 -7.05 4.46
CA PRO A 128 14.73 -7.88 4.60
C PRO A 128 14.48 -9.05 5.55
N THR A 129 15.05 -10.20 5.19
CA THR A 129 15.11 -11.33 6.10
C THR A 129 15.92 -10.93 7.34
N ALA A 130 15.37 -11.20 8.52
CA ALA A 130 16.16 -11.09 9.74
C ALA A 130 17.40 -11.99 9.58
N PRO A 131 18.61 -11.53 9.93
CA PRO A 131 19.78 -12.40 9.92
C PRO A 131 19.48 -13.61 10.78
N SER A 132 19.79 -14.81 10.26
CA SER A 132 19.67 -16.02 11.06
C SER A 132 20.54 -15.91 12.31
N ALA A 133 20.17 -16.62 13.39
CA ALA A 133 20.97 -16.64 14.63
C ALA A 133 22.44 -17.03 14.37
N ILE A 134 22.69 -17.86 13.35
CA ILE A 134 24.03 -18.25 12.90
C ILE A 134 24.79 -17.07 12.28
N GLN A 135 24.15 -16.25 11.45
CA GLN A 135 24.75 -15.03 10.91
C GLN A 135 25.06 -14.00 12.00
N THR A 136 24.23 -13.91 13.04
CA THR A 136 24.50 -13.03 14.18
C THR A 136 25.72 -13.48 15.00
N LEU A 137 25.96 -14.79 15.12
CA LEU A 137 27.13 -15.34 15.81
C LEU A 137 28.42 -15.20 15.00
N LEU A 138 28.35 -15.25 13.66
CA LEU A 138 29.51 -15.09 12.78
C LEU A 138 29.98 -13.63 12.62
N ASN A 139 29.15 -12.67 13.00
CA ASN A 139 29.42 -11.24 12.91
C ASN A 139 29.83 -10.61 14.27
N GLN A 140 30.06 -11.44 15.31
CA GLN A 140 30.68 -11.04 16.58
C GLN A 140 32.16 -11.40 16.58
#